data_AF-A0A3N5KEP7-F1
#
_entry.id   AF-A0A3N5KEP7-F1
#
_cell.length_a   1.000
_cell.length_b   1.000
_cell.length_c   1.000
_cell.angle_alpha   90.00
_cell.angle_beta   90.00
_cell.angle_gamma   90.00
#
_symmetry.space_group_name_H-M   'P 1'
#
loop_
_entity.id
_entity.type
_entity.pdbx_description
1 polymer ?
#
loop_
_entity_poly.entity_id
_entity_poly.type
_entity_poly.pdbx_seq_one_letter_code
_entity_poly.pdbx_strand_id
1 'polypeptide(L)'
;MSQDFVAIESVMLDFLRSAGVVPAGTPDNYLHEAAQANHPPSGTVYDPENDGIPLQSLGVHEHWNNSTDKQYSRNLGTGNGIELIQLINTTPTTVEHRGSDIPNTFSLFTNYPNPFNPSTKIRYAIPQNSYITLKVFDLRGREIATLVNEKKAPGNYEVTFNAGNLTSGIYFYQLRTENYIQTKKMILLQ
;
A
#
# COMPACT_ATOMS: atom_id res chain seq x y z
N MET A 1 6.20 -5.11 -8.45
CA MET A 1 5.81 -4.46 -7.18
C MET A 1 5.12 -5.52 -6.34
N SER A 2 5.77 -5.98 -5.26
CA SER A 2 5.19 -6.99 -4.37
C SER A 2 4.00 -6.40 -3.63
N GLN A 3 2.84 -7.07 -3.65
CA GLN A 3 1.67 -6.74 -2.83
C GLN A 3 1.68 -7.48 -1.49
N ASP A 4 2.83 -8.06 -1.13
CA ASP A 4 3.01 -8.70 0.16
C ASP A 4 2.89 -7.66 1.28
N PHE A 5 1.96 -7.87 2.21
CA PHE A 5 1.76 -7.00 3.35
C PHE A 5 3.05 -6.87 4.19
N VAL A 6 3.88 -7.91 4.22
CA VAL A 6 5.19 -7.93 4.89
C VAL A 6 6.18 -6.97 4.22
N ALA A 7 6.11 -6.80 2.90
CA ALA A 7 6.96 -5.88 2.16
C ALA A 7 6.56 -4.42 2.40
N ILE A 8 5.27 -4.14 2.61
CA ILE A 8 4.76 -2.81 2.97
C ILE A 8 5.18 -2.41 4.39
N GLU A 9 5.09 -3.34 5.35
CA GLU A 9 5.51 -3.08 6.74
C GLU A 9 7.03 -2.86 6.85
N SER A 10 7.81 -3.55 6.02
CA SER A 10 9.27 -3.36 5.94
C SER A 10 9.67 -1.98 5.39
N VAL A 11 8.94 -1.45 4.41
CA VAL A 11 9.17 -0.09 3.87
C VAL A 11 8.78 0.98 4.90
N MET A 12 7.72 0.74 5.66
CA MET A 12 7.28 1.64 6.73
C MET A 12 8.31 1.69 7.87
N LEU A 13 8.96 0.56 8.20
CA LEU A 13 10.03 0.49 9.19
C LEU A 13 11.29 1.28 8.77
N ASP A 14 11.65 1.24 7.48
CA ASP A 14 12.78 1.99 6.94
C ASP A 14 12.49 3.51 6.94
N PHE A 15 11.23 3.89 6.70
CA PHE A 15 10.78 5.27 6.83
C PHE A 15 10.87 5.79 8.27
N LEU A 16 10.49 4.96 9.26
CA LEU A 16 10.60 5.29 10.68
C LEU A 16 12.05 5.42 11.13
N ARG A 17 12.97 4.56 10.65
CA ARG A 17 14.41 4.71 10.93
C ARG A 17 15.04 5.98 10.31
N SER A 18 14.44 6.52 9.26
CA SER A 18 14.87 7.78 8.63
C SER A 18 14.26 9.04 9.26
N ALA A 19 13.22 8.89 10.09
CA ALA A 19 12.62 9.99 10.83
C ALA A 19 13.56 10.42 11.98
N GLY A 20 13.69 11.74 12.17
CA GLY A 20 14.57 12.32 13.18
C GLY A 20 14.26 11.84 14.60
N VAL A 21 15.24 12.03 15.50
CA VAL A 21 15.19 11.59 16.91
C VAL A 21 13.88 12.00 17.59
N VAL A 22 13.08 11.01 17.99
CA VAL A 22 11.82 11.23 18.71
C VAL A 22 12.13 11.38 20.21
N PRO A 23 11.53 12.36 20.93
CA PRO A 23 11.73 12.50 22.37
C PRO A 23 11.19 11.28 23.15
N ALA A 24 11.95 10.85 24.16
CA ALA A 24 11.58 9.73 25.02
C ALA A 24 10.25 9.98 25.76
N GLY A 25 9.45 8.91 25.95
CA GLY A 25 8.18 8.95 26.70
C GLY A 25 6.93 9.26 25.87
N THR A 26 7.03 9.29 24.54
CA THR A 26 5.88 9.38 23.63
C THR A 26 5.41 7.99 23.17
N PRO A 27 4.13 7.79 22.81
CA PRO A 27 3.64 6.51 22.27
C PRO A 27 4.46 6.00 21.07
N ASP A 28 4.97 6.93 20.25
CA ASP A 28 5.83 6.64 19.09
C ASP A 28 7.20 6.08 19.49
N ASN A 29 7.68 6.38 20.70
CA ASN A 29 8.94 5.87 21.24
C ASN A 29 8.93 4.34 21.38
N TYR A 30 7.79 3.72 21.72
CA TYR A 30 7.69 2.26 21.87
C TYR A 30 7.88 1.50 20.55
N LEU A 31 7.45 2.08 19.43
CA LEU A 31 7.60 1.48 18.11
C LEU A 31 9.04 1.59 17.58
N HIS A 32 9.73 2.69 17.92
CA HIS A 32 11.15 2.87 17.66
C HIS A 32 12.03 1.96 18.55
N GLU A 33 11.67 1.78 19.83
CA GLU A 33 12.36 0.88 20.76
C GLU A 33 12.23 -0.59 20.34
N ALA A 34 11.06 -1.01 19.84
CA ALA A 34 10.86 -2.36 19.29
C ALA A 34 11.79 -2.65 18.10
N ALA A 35 12.15 -1.62 17.31
CA ALA A 35 13.10 -1.75 16.21
C ALA A 35 14.58 -1.83 16.65
N GLN A 36 14.85 -1.61 17.95
CA GLN A 36 16.17 -1.63 18.60
C GLN A 36 16.24 -2.72 19.68
N ALA A 37 15.68 -3.90 19.41
CA ALA A 37 15.54 -5.00 20.38
C ALA A 37 16.86 -5.45 21.05
N ASN A 38 18.02 -5.20 20.44
CA ASN A 38 19.32 -5.46 21.04
C ASN A 38 19.81 -4.41 22.04
N HIS A 39 19.34 -3.16 21.98
CA HIS A 39 19.82 -2.08 22.86
C HIS A 39 18.84 -0.89 22.96
N PRO A 40 17.62 -1.08 23.47
CA PRO A 40 16.67 0.02 23.60
C PRO A 40 17.13 0.97 24.71
N PRO A 41 17.00 2.30 24.54
CA PRO A 41 17.34 3.29 25.56
C PRO A 41 16.61 3.09 26.90
N SER A 42 15.47 2.39 26.90
CA SER A 42 14.68 2.06 28.09
C SER A 42 15.28 0.92 28.93
N GLY A 43 16.24 0.16 28.40
CA GLY A 43 16.80 -1.04 29.05
C GLY A 43 15.85 -2.25 29.07
N THR A 44 14.73 -2.18 28.35
CA THR A 44 13.77 -3.29 28.23
C THR A 44 14.35 -4.42 27.39
N VAL A 45 14.16 -5.67 27.82
CA VAL A 45 14.72 -6.86 27.14
C VAL A 45 13.56 -7.73 26.67
N TYR A 46 13.62 -8.22 25.43
CA TYR A 46 12.63 -9.15 24.87
C TYR A 46 13.23 -10.55 24.71
N ASP A 47 12.80 -11.47 25.58
CA ASP A 47 13.19 -12.88 25.59
C ASP A 47 11.91 -13.74 25.71
N PRO A 48 11.23 -14.05 24.59
CA PRO A 48 9.98 -14.81 24.60
C PRO A 48 10.19 -16.30 24.88
N GLU A 49 11.38 -16.83 24.60
CA GLU A 49 11.73 -18.23 24.82
C GLU A 49 12.17 -18.49 26.28
N ASN A 50 12.44 -17.42 27.04
CA ASN A 50 12.85 -17.43 28.43
C ASN A 50 14.12 -18.26 28.66
N ASP A 51 15.07 -18.17 27.72
CA ASP A 51 16.34 -18.88 27.73
C ASP A 51 17.52 -18.02 28.22
N GLY A 52 17.24 -16.76 28.56
CA GLY A 52 18.24 -15.79 29.02
C GLY A 52 19.03 -15.14 27.88
N ILE A 53 18.67 -15.39 26.62
CA ILE A 53 19.30 -14.82 25.44
C ILE A 53 18.29 -13.85 24.78
N PRO A 54 18.46 -12.54 24.99
CA PRO A 54 17.57 -11.56 24.38
C PRO A 54 17.58 -11.62 22.85
N LEU A 55 16.40 -11.51 22.25
CA LEU A 55 16.29 -11.35 20.80
C LEU A 55 16.99 -10.06 20.38
N GLN A 56 18.07 -10.20 19.61
CA GLN A 56 18.88 -9.07 19.14
C GLN A 56 18.15 -8.22 18.08
N SER A 57 17.06 -8.74 17.50
CA SER A 57 16.24 -8.05 16.53
C SER A 57 14.86 -8.71 16.48
N LEU A 58 13.78 -7.94 16.50
CA LEU A 58 12.45 -8.40 16.05
C LEU A 58 12.37 -8.54 14.52
N GLY A 59 13.51 -8.32 13.85
CA GLY A 59 13.64 -8.11 12.43
C GLY A 59 12.78 -9.07 11.62
N VAL A 60 11.88 -8.46 10.85
CA VAL A 60 11.70 -8.78 9.43
C VAL A 60 11.74 -10.29 9.21
N HIS A 61 10.60 -10.95 9.45
CA HIS A 61 10.48 -12.39 9.43
C HIS A 61 10.95 -13.11 8.15
N GLU A 62 11.54 -12.47 7.13
CA GLU A 62 11.93 -13.19 5.91
C GLU A 62 13.13 -12.68 5.08
N HIS A 63 13.96 -11.68 5.47
CA HIS A 63 14.91 -11.15 4.43
C HIS A 63 16.33 -10.71 4.80
N TRP A 64 16.76 -10.76 6.06
CA TRP A 64 18.10 -10.28 6.44
C TRP A 64 19.00 -11.45 6.83
N ASN A 65 20.14 -11.61 6.14
CA ASN A 65 21.21 -12.51 6.61
C ASN A 65 22.33 -11.76 7.32
N ASN A 66 22.44 -10.44 7.14
CA ASN A 66 23.39 -9.59 7.86
C ASN A 66 22.91 -8.13 7.94
N SER A 67 22.66 -7.64 9.16
CA SER A 67 22.17 -6.29 9.42
C SER A 67 23.23 -5.19 9.42
N THR A 68 24.50 -5.55 9.61
CA THR A 68 25.62 -4.61 9.61
C THR A 68 25.98 -4.22 8.19
N ASP A 69 26.02 -5.21 7.30
CA ASP A 69 26.41 -5.02 5.90
C ASP A 69 25.21 -4.79 4.96
N LYS A 70 23.98 -4.76 5.50
CA LYS A 70 22.71 -4.61 4.75
C LYS A 70 22.56 -5.61 3.60
N GLN A 71 23.02 -6.84 3.80
CA GLN A 71 22.95 -7.89 2.78
C GLN A 71 21.65 -8.69 2.93
N TYR A 72 21.02 -8.97 1.79
CA TYR A 72 19.82 -9.79 1.69
C TYR A 72 20.20 -11.25 1.43
N SER A 73 19.41 -12.21 1.93
CA SER A 73 19.58 -13.66 1.66
C SER A 73 19.60 -14.04 0.17
N ARG A 74 19.20 -13.11 -0.71
CA ARG A 74 19.19 -13.27 -2.17
C ARG A 74 20.25 -12.46 -2.93
N ASN A 75 21.17 -11.79 -2.24
CA ASN A 75 22.30 -11.08 -2.86
C ASN A 75 23.45 -12.05 -3.23
N LEU A 76 23.11 -13.24 -3.76
CA LEU A 76 24.02 -14.34 -4.07
C LEU A 76 24.66 -14.21 -5.48
N GLY A 77 24.45 -13.08 -6.17
CA GLY A 77 24.96 -12.86 -7.53
C GLY A 77 24.28 -13.72 -8.61
N THR A 78 23.11 -14.28 -8.33
CA THR A 78 22.41 -15.25 -9.22
C THR A 78 21.49 -14.59 -10.26
N GLY A 79 21.36 -13.26 -10.27
CA GLY A 79 20.56 -12.51 -11.24
C GLY A 79 19.04 -12.67 -11.11
N ASN A 80 18.55 -13.30 -10.04
CA ASN A 80 17.11 -13.48 -9.78
C ASN A 80 16.74 -12.91 -8.39
N GLY A 81 16.20 -11.69 -8.35
CA GLY A 81 15.81 -11.04 -7.10
C GLY A 81 15.45 -9.55 -7.23
N ILE A 82 15.12 -8.92 -6.11
CA ILE A 82 14.89 -7.46 -5.98
C ILE A 82 16.15 -6.84 -5.36
N GLU A 83 16.77 -5.88 -6.04
CA GLU A 83 17.93 -5.11 -5.55
C GLU A 83 17.50 -3.70 -5.11
N LEU A 84 18.06 -3.20 -4.00
CA LEU A 84 17.95 -1.80 -3.63
C LEU A 84 19.06 -1.02 -4.33
N ILE A 85 18.67 -0.10 -5.22
CA ILE A 85 19.60 0.81 -5.88
C ILE A 85 19.68 2.08 -5.03
N GLN A 86 20.88 2.42 -4.56
CA GLN A 86 21.11 3.71 -3.92
C GLN A 86 21.07 4.80 -4.99
N LEU A 87 19.96 5.54 -5.05
CA LEU A 87 19.88 6.74 -5.87
C LEU A 87 20.81 7.80 -5.26
N ILE A 88 21.99 7.96 -5.85
CA ILE A 88 22.88 9.09 -5.57
C ILE A 88 22.09 10.38 -5.82
N ASN A 89 21.95 11.19 -4.77
CA ASN A 89 21.21 12.45 -4.70
C ASN A 89 21.18 13.23 -6.02
N THR A 90 20.17 12.99 -6.85
CA THR A 90 19.72 13.97 -7.82
C THR A 90 18.77 14.89 -7.06
N THR A 91 19.08 16.18 -7.05
CA THR A 91 18.15 17.23 -6.64
C THR A 91 16.74 16.88 -7.12
N PRO A 92 15.69 16.98 -6.28
CA PRO A 92 14.33 16.70 -6.71
C PRO A 92 14.01 17.69 -7.82
N THR A 93 14.16 17.23 -9.06
CA THR A 93 13.67 17.96 -10.21
C THR A 93 12.19 17.68 -10.19
N THR A 94 11.41 18.72 -9.91
CA THR A 94 10.00 18.77 -10.33
C THR A 94 9.96 18.27 -11.76
N VAL A 95 9.35 17.11 -11.97
CA VAL A 95 9.00 16.67 -13.31
C VAL A 95 7.71 17.41 -13.63
N GLU A 96 7.81 18.55 -14.31
CA GLU A 96 6.68 18.99 -15.11
C GLU A 96 6.48 17.95 -16.22
N HIS A 97 5.71 16.90 -15.91
CA HIS A 97 5.37 15.89 -16.90
C HIS A 97 4.34 16.46 -17.86
N ARG A 98 4.81 17.23 -18.85
CA ARG A 98 4.09 17.53 -20.09
C ARG A 98 4.32 16.38 -21.07
N GLY A 99 3.85 15.20 -20.68
CA GLY A 99 3.68 14.03 -21.54
C GLY A 99 2.35 13.42 -21.15
N SER A 100 1.43 13.23 -22.09
CA SER A 100 0.14 12.63 -21.81
C SER A 100 0.37 11.18 -21.33
N ASP A 101 0.36 10.94 -20.01
CA ASP A 101 0.45 9.61 -19.38
C ASP A 101 -0.80 8.80 -19.72
N ILE A 102 -0.86 8.32 -20.96
CA ILE A 102 -1.86 7.38 -21.42
C ILE A 102 -1.51 6.03 -20.79
N PRO A 103 -2.40 5.44 -19.97
CA PRO A 103 -2.15 4.13 -19.39
C PRO A 103 -1.96 3.07 -20.47
N ASN A 104 -1.10 2.07 -20.23
CA ASN A 104 -0.92 0.97 -21.18
C ASN A 104 -1.96 -0.14 -21.01
N THR A 105 -2.64 -0.22 -19.86
CA THR A 105 -3.62 -1.27 -19.54
C THR A 105 -4.83 -0.71 -18.81
N PHE A 106 -5.94 -1.45 -18.86
CA PHE A 106 -7.06 -1.19 -17.96
C PHE A 106 -6.65 -1.51 -16.52
N SER A 107 -6.98 -0.64 -15.58
CA SER A 107 -6.74 -0.89 -14.16
C SER A 107 -7.82 -0.25 -13.31
N LEU A 108 -8.34 -1.00 -12.35
CA LEU A 108 -9.17 -0.50 -11.26
C LEU A 108 -8.32 -0.48 -9.98
N PHE A 109 -8.19 0.67 -9.33
CA PHE A 109 -7.38 0.81 -8.12
C PHE A 109 -8.22 0.57 -6.87
N THR A 110 -7.53 0.28 -5.76
CA THR A 110 -8.17 0.21 -4.44
C THR A 110 -8.73 1.59 -4.07
N ASN A 111 -9.94 1.62 -3.53
CA ASN A 111 -10.57 2.86 -3.10
C ASN A 111 -9.84 3.46 -1.89
N TYR A 112 -9.80 4.78 -1.78
CA TYR A 112 -9.18 5.47 -0.64
C TYR A 112 -10.08 6.61 -0.13
N PRO A 113 -10.36 6.67 1.18
CA PRO A 113 -9.97 5.70 2.23
C PRO A 113 -10.69 4.34 2.11
N ASN A 114 -10.18 3.29 2.75
CA ASN A 114 -10.83 1.99 2.93
C ASN A 114 -10.32 1.32 4.23
N PRO A 115 -11.15 1.10 5.28
CA PRO A 115 -12.58 1.42 5.35
C PRO A 115 -12.88 2.92 5.19
N PHE A 116 -14.09 3.26 4.76
CA PHE A 116 -14.49 4.66 4.50
C PHE A 116 -15.77 5.06 5.25
N ASN A 117 -15.93 6.36 5.52
CA ASN A 117 -17.12 6.97 6.12
C ASN A 117 -17.34 8.42 5.63
N PRO A 118 -18.49 8.80 5.06
CA PRO A 118 -19.33 7.98 4.18
C PRO A 118 -18.82 8.01 2.74
N SER A 119 -17.69 8.68 2.47
CA SER A 119 -17.18 8.94 1.12
C SER A 119 -15.82 8.31 0.87
N THR A 120 -15.61 7.80 -0.34
CA THR A 120 -14.32 7.25 -0.80
C THR A 120 -14.07 7.63 -2.26
N LYS A 121 -12.81 7.62 -2.67
CA LYS A 121 -12.40 7.87 -4.06
C LYS A 121 -12.02 6.57 -4.73
N ILE A 122 -12.54 6.33 -5.93
CA ILE A 122 -12.23 5.17 -6.76
C ILE A 122 -11.49 5.67 -8.00
N ARG A 123 -10.24 5.24 -8.14
CA ARG A 123 -9.41 5.54 -9.31
C ARG A 123 -9.45 4.40 -10.31
N TYR A 124 -9.38 4.72 -11.59
CA TYR A 124 -9.26 3.75 -12.67
C TYR A 124 -8.50 4.32 -13.88
N ALA A 125 -7.92 3.44 -14.69
CA ALA A 125 -7.12 3.77 -15.85
C ALA A 125 -7.69 3.10 -17.10
N ILE A 126 -7.69 3.84 -18.21
CA ILE A 126 -8.23 3.42 -19.51
C ILE A 126 -7.13 3.62 -20.57
N PRO A 127 -6.71 2.56 -21.29
CA PRO A 127 -5.61 2.66 -22.25
C PRO A 127 -6.04 3.07 -23.66
N GLN A 128 -7.33 2.94 -23.96
CA GLN A 128 -7.89 3.21 -25.29
C GLN A 128 -9.34 3.69 -25.18
N ASN A 129 -9.82 4.40 -26.20
CA ASN A 129 -11.22 4.81 -26.31
C ASN A 129 -12.16 3.61 -26.07
N SER A 130 -12.90 3.64 -24.96
CA SER A 130 -13.72 2.51 -24.52
C SER A 130 -15.03 2.98 -23.92
N TYR A 131 -16.12 2.24 -24.16
CA TYR A 131 -17.32 2.37 -23.35
C TYR A 131 -17.09 1.64 -22.03
N ILE A 132 -17.22 2.35 -20.91
CA ILE A 132 -16.93 1.80 -19.59
C ILE A 132 -18.12 1.98 -18.64
N THR A 133 -18.32 0.98 -17.80
CA THR A 133 -19.24 1.05 -16.67
C THR A 133 -18.49 0.84 -15.37
N LEU A 134 -18.68 1.74 -14.41
CA LEU A 134 -18.23 1.56 -13.03
C LEU A 134 -19.44 1.51 -12.12
N LYS A 135 -19.70 0.36 -11.53
CA LYS A 135 -20.90 0.08 -10.73
C LYS A 135 -20.55 -0.43 -9.35
N VAL A 136 -21.43 -0.19 -8.39
CA VAL A 136 -21.33 -0.65 -7.00
C VAL A 136 -22.41 -1.70 -6.73
N PHE A 137 -22.05 -2.76 -6.02
CA PHE A 137 -22.91 -3.89 -5.68
C PHE A 137 -22.83 -4.22 -4.19
N ASP A 138 -23.90 -4.79 -3.65
CA ASP A 138 -23.89 -5.38 -2.30
C ASP A 138 -23.39 -6.83 -2.29
N LEU A 139 -23.33 -7.43 -1.10
CA LEU A 139 -22.94 -8.83 -0.89
C LEU A 139 -23.84 -9.85 -1.63
N ARG A 140 -25.05 -9.47 -2.02
CA ARG A 140 -26.01 -10.32 -2.75
C ARG A 140 -25.90 -10.12 -4.26
N GLY A 141 -24.96 -9.29 -4.73
CA GLY A 141 -24.78 -8.95 -6.14
C GLY A 141 -25.81 -7.98 -6.68
N ARG A 142 -26.61 -7.32 -5.83
CA ARG A 142 -27.56 -6.30 -6.28
C ARG A 142 -26.82 -5.01 -6.59
N GLU A 143 -27.12 -4.41 -7.74
CA GLU A 143 -26.59 -3.09 -8.10
C GLU A 143 -27.16 -2.03 -7.14
N ILE A 144 -26.26 -1.28 -6.50
CA ILE A 144 -26.59 -0.21 -5.55
C ILE A 144 -26.43 1.15 -6.22
N ALA A 145 -25.42 1.32 -7.07
CA ALA A 145 -25.17 2.57 -7.78
C ALA A 145 -24.41 2.33 -9.08
N THR A 146 -24.70 3.16 -10.08
CA THR A 146 -23.85 3.31 -11.27
C THR A 146 -23.10 4.63 -11.14
N LEU A 147 -21.77 4.57 -11.03
CA LEU A 147 -20.89 5.73 -10.87
C LEU A 147 -20.47 6.31 -12.22
N VAL A 148 -20.26 5.45 -13.21
CA VAL A 148 -19.90 5.84 -14.58
C VAL A 148 -20.57 4.88 -15.58
N ASN A 149 -21.07 5.41 -16.69
CA ASN A 149 -21.69 4.66 -17.78
C ASN A 149 -21.60 5.44 -19.10
N GLU A 150 -20.39 5.59 -19.63
CA GLU A 150 -20.14 6.42 -20.81
C GLU A 150 -18.87 6.00 -21.57
N LYS A 151 -18.67 6.60 -22.76
CA LYS A 151 -17.39 6.48 -23.49
C LYS A 151 -16.35 7.39 -22.83
N LYS A 152 -15.18 6.83 -22.54
CA LYS A 152 -14.02 7.57 -22.03
C LYS A 152 -12.85 7.45 -22.99
N ALA A 153 -12.09 8.54 -23.10
CA ALA A 153 -10.82 8.58 -23.80
C ALA A 153 -9.73 7.83 -23.00
N PRO A 154 -8.55 7.59 -23.57
CA PRO A 154 -7.43 7.07 -22.82
C PRO A 154 -7.02 8.06 -21.72
N GLY A 155 -6.81 7.57 -20.50
CA GLY A 155 -6.43 8.41 -19.38
C GLY A 155 -6.66 7.77 -18.01
N ASN A 156 -6.25 8.53 -17.00
CA ASN A 156 -6.49 8.21 -15.59
C ASN A 156 -7.68 9.01 -15.09
N TYR A 157 -8.57 8.35 -14.36
CA TYR A 157 -9.82 8.92 -13.87
C TYR A 157 -10.00 8.64 -12.39
N GLU A 158 -10.75 9.52 -11.73
CA GLU A 158 -11.15 9.41 -10.33
C GLU A 158 -12.65 9.72 -10.23
N VAL A 159 -13.38 8.94 -9.44
CA VAL A 159 -14.76 9.23 -9.08
C VAL A 159 -14.93 9.14 -7.57
N THR A 160 -15.70 10.05 -7.00
CA THR A 160 -16.08 10.02 -5.58
C THR A 160 -17.37 9.23 -5.43
N PHE A 161 -17.36 8.24 -4.54
CA PHE A 161 -18.56 7.51 -4.13
C PHE A 161 -18.97 7.94 -2.72
N ASN A 162 -20.19 8.44 -2.58
CA ASN A 162 -20.80 8.79 -1.30
C ASN A 162 -21.88 7.75 -0.96
N ALA A 163 -21.70 7.08 0.17
CA ALA A 163 -22.54 6.01 0.68
C ALA A 163 -23.36 6.43 1.91
N GLY A 164 -23.66 7.73 2.07
CA GLY A 164 -24.34 8.29 3.23
C GLY A 164 -25.68 7.62 3.57
N ASN A 165 -26.37 7.07 2.58
CA ASN A 165 -27.67 6.40 2.73
C ASN A 165 -27.57 4.86 2.79
N LEU A 166 -26.36 4.31 2.91
CA LEU A 166 -26.12 2.87 2.94
C LEU A 166 -25.69 2.43 4.35
N THR A 167 -26.05 1.21 4.74
CA THR A 167 -25.65 0.63 6.02
C THR A 167 -24.18 0.18 6.01
N SER A 168 -23.50 0.25 7.15
CA SER A 168 -22.17 -0.34 7.33
C SER A 168 -22.10 -1.77 6.80
N GLY A 169 -21.01 -2.12 6.13
CA GLY A 169 -20.86 -3.44 5.52
C GLY A 169 -19.86 -3.49 4.39
N ILE A 170 -19.83 -4.65 3.73
CA ILE A 170 -18.95 -4.91 2.58
C ILE A 170 -19.73 -4.63 1.29
N TYR A 171 -19.09 -3.90 0.40
CA TYR A 171 -19.57 -3.60 -0.94
C TYR A 171 -18.52 -3.97 -1.97
N PHE A 172 -18.96 -4.18 -3.20
CA PHE A 172 -18.08 -4.43 -4.33
C PHE A 172 -18.25 -3.33 -5.36
N TYR A 173 -17.17 -2.94 -6.03
CA TYR A 173 -17.24 -2.05 -7.17
C TYR A 173 -16.53 -2.71 -8.35
N GLN A 174 -17.12 -2.57 -9.53
CA GLN A 174 -16.70 -3.26 -10.74
C GLN A 174 -16.54 -2.27 -11.87
N LEU A 175 -15.34 -2.26 -12.46
CA LEU A 175 -15.06 -1.63 -13.74
C LEU A 175 -15.24 -2.68 -14.83
N ARG A 176 -16.10 -2.39 -15.80
CA ARG A 176 -16.37 -3.26 -16.93
C ARG A 176 -16.31 -2.50 -18.24
N THR A 177 -15.71 -3.13 -19.23
CA THR A 177 -15.71 -2.73 -20.64
C THR A 177 -16.13 -3.95 -21.48
N GLU A 178 -16.07 -3.85 -22.81
CA GLU A 178 -16.37 -4.99 -23.69
C GLU A 178 -15.46 -6.20 -23.43
N ASN A 179 -14.16 -5.97 -23.24
CA ASN A 179 -13.14 -7.03 -23.13
C ASN A 179 -12.42 -7.06 -21.77
N TYR A 180 -12.90 -6.30 -20.78
CA TYR A 180 -12.26 -6.21 -19.48
C TYR A 180 -13.28 -6.14 -18.36
N ILE A 181 -13.03 -6.87 -17.28
CA ILE A 181 -13.82 -6.80 -16.06
C ILE A 181 -12.88 -6.92 -14.85
N GLN A 182 -12.94 -5.96 -13.94
CA GLN A 182 -12.23 -6.03 -12.67
C GLN A 182 -13.15 -5.60 -11.55
N THR A 183 -13.19 -6.40 -10.49
CA THR A 183 -14.00 -6.14 -9.29
C THR A 183 -13.09 -6.01 -8.08
N LYS A 184 -13.39 -5.07 -7.19
CA LYS A 184 -12.71 -4.89 -5.91
C LYS A 184 -13.72 -4.72 -4.78
N LYS A 185 -13.30 -5.04 -3.55
CA LYS A 185 -14.10 -4.90 -2.34
C LYS A 185 -13.78 -3.58 -1.63
N MET A 186 -14.79 -3.01 -0.97
CA MET A 186 -14.66 -1.85 -0.09
C MET A 186 -15.50 -2.07 1.18
N ILE A 187 -15.09 -1.44 2.28
CA ILE A 187 -15.73 -1.57 3.58
C ILE A 187 -16.25 -0.19 4.00
N LEU A 188 -17.57 -0.08 4.17
CA LEU A 188 -18.23 1.11 4.70
C LEU A 188 -18.38 0.98 6.21
N LEU A 189 -17.95 1.99 6.95
CA LEU A 189 -18.23 2.17 8.37
C LEU A 189 -19.05 3.46 8.51
N GLN A 190 -20.30 3.37 8.92
CA GLN A 190 -21.14 4.51 9.31
C GLN A 190 -21.07 4.72 10.81
#